data_AF-A0A7C4P7L0-F1
#
_entry.id   AF-A0A7C4P7L0-F1
#
_cell.length_a   1.000
_cell.length_b   1.000
_cell.length_c   1.000
_cell.angle_alpha   90.00
_cell.angle_beta   90.00
_cell.angle_gamma   90.00
#
_symmetry.space_group_name_H-M   'P 1'
#
loop_
_entity.id
_entity.type
_entity.pdbx_description
1 polymer ?
#
loop_
_entity_poly.entity_id
_entity_poly.type
_entity_poly.pdbx_seq_one_letter_code
_entity_poly.pdbx_strand_id
1 'polypeptide(L)'
;MENTPKNIRLVLAVLAVAVGLFMVAVAPFIIQTSLERVISALLVVSAEKPAYASGILLFSYAFPLYRGLIFIGGIALLLLAKSIADGREWAFAPALLASAFPSAGGMFMFMPYVSFVDGFPLPLVVSFVGLAFFWSLILLRKVDKWLKWGQFLALTFSGMLTTHAFIVGTGNLRTLLTRPDKPLYDGLGWWVLAWSQPIQWICVILLFVAIYLLASRKIWGWRLALLSVVSLVAIDVPMQIIRLVIAHSTSWDYSYGLPVIIGLLFVLLFPRFKQALTEESA
;
A
#
# COMPACT_ATOMS: atom_id res chain seq x y z
N MET A 1 -9.94 17.88 12.62
CA MET A 1 -9.44 17.75 13.99
C MET A 1 -10.05 18.78 14.92
N GLU A 2 -10.33 20.00 14.46
CA GLU A 2 -10.84 21.09 15.31
C GLU A 2 -12.10 20.74 16.10
N ASN A 3 -13.10 20.18 15.42
CA ASN A 3 -14.36 19.75 16.06
C ASN A 3 -14.23 18.48 16.92
N THR A 4 -13.06 17.85 16.97
CA THR A 4 -12.86 16.59 17.71
C THR A 4 -12.63 16.88 19.21
N PRO A 5 -13.34 16.18 20.13
CA PRO A 5 -13.18 16.34 21.56
C PRO A 5 -11.71 16.28 22.02
N LYS A 6 -11.34 17.09 23.02
CA LYS A 6 -9.95 17.20 23.51
C LYS A 6 -9.38 15.87 24.00
N ASN A 7 -10.17 15.06 24.70
CA ASN A 7 -9.78 13.73 25.15
C ASN A 7 -9.46 12.79 23.97
N ILE A 8 -10.28 12.81 22.92
CA ILE A 8 -10.03 12.01 21.71
C ILE A 8 -8.78 12.49 20.97
N ARG A 9 -8.58 13.81 20.86
CA ARG A 9 -7.35 14.38 20.27
C ARG A 9 -6.11 13.96 21.03
N LEU A 10 -6.17 13.94 22.37
CA LEU A 10 -5.08 13.46 23.21
C LEU A 10 -4.79 11.97 22.98
N VAL A 11 -5.83 11.12 22.91
CA VAL A 11 -5.67 9.69 22.58
C VAL A 11 -4.98 9.52 21.22
N LEU A 12 -5.43 10.24 20.20
CA LEU A 12 -4.82 10.18 18.86
C LEU A 12 -3.37 10.67 18.86
N ALA A 13 -3.04 11.70 19.64
CA ALA A 13 -1.66 12.18 19.78
C ALA A 13 -0.77 11.14 20.48
N VAL A 14 -1.26 10.50 21.55
CA VAL A 14 -0.54 9.43 22.25
C VAL A 14 -0.32 8.23 21.34
N LEU A 15 -1.35 7.83 20.57
CA LEU A 15 -1.21 6.77 19.57
C LEU A 15 -0.20 7.15 18.48
N ALA A 16 -0.20 8.40 18.01
CA ALA A 16 0.79 8.89 17.04
C ALA A 16 2.21 8.76 17.58
N VAL A 17 2.43 9.08 18.86
CA VAL A 17 3.73 8.90 19.52
C VAL A 17 4.09 7.42 19.63
N ALA A 18 3.20 6.59 20.14
CA ALA A 18 3.46 5.16 20.32
C ALA A 18 3.77 4.46 18.98
N VAL A 19 2.98 4.73 17.95
CA VAL A 19 3.16 4.17 16.61
C VAL A 19 4.41 4.76 15.95
N GLY A 20 4.66 6.06 16.10
CA GLY A 20 5.88 6.70 15.61
C GLY A 20 7.14 6.09 16.21
N LEU A 21 7.17 5.86 17.53
CA LEU A 21 8.27 5.18 18.21
C LEU A 21 8.42 3.73 17.73
N PHE A 22 7.31 2.99 17.57
CA PHE A 22 7.36 1.64 17.00
C PHE A 22 7.98 1.64 15.59
N MET A 23 7.56 2.57 14.71
CA MET A 23 8.05 2.67 13.33
C MET A 23 9.54 3.01 13.26
N VAL A 24 10.06 3.78 14.22
CA VAL A 24 11.47 4.21 14.29
C VAL A 24 12.35 3.17 14.97
N ALA A 25 11.88 2.56 16.06
CA ALA A 25 12.72 1.76 16.95
C ALA A 25 12.47 0.25 16.88
N VAL A 26 11.32 -0.22 16.40
CA VAL A 26 10.94 -1.64 16.43
C VAL A 26 10.75 -2.20 15.02
N ALA A 27 9.97 -1.52 14.17
CA ALA A 27 9.69 -1.96 12.81
C ALA A 27 10.96 -2.21 11.96
N PRO A 28 12.05 -1.41 12.05
CA PRO A 28 13.25 -1.66 11.27
C PRO A 28 13.91 -3.01 11.55
N PHE A 29 13.89 -3.46 12.82
CA PHE A 29 14.41 -4.76 13.22
C PHE A 29 13.50 -5.89 12.75
N ILE A 30 12.18 -5.74 12.90
CA ILE A 30 11.21 -6.72 12.38
C ILE A 30 11.40 -6.91 10.87
N ILE A 31 11.55 -5.83 10.12
CA ILE A 31 11.75 -5.86 8.67
C ILE A 31 13.11 -6.51 8.31
N GLN A 32 14.18 -6.18 9.04
CA GLN A 32 15.50 -6.77 8.80
C GLN A 32 15.49 -8.29 9.04
N THR A 33 14.94 -8.75 10.17
CA THR A 33 14.80 -10.18 10.45
C THR A 33 13.92 -10.87 9.43
N SER A 34 12.85 -10.20 8.96
CA SER A 34 11.99 -10.74 7.91
C SER A 34 12.73 -10.89 6.59
N LEU A 35 13.52 -9.90 6.21
CA LEU A 35 14.35 -9.93 5.01
C LEU A 35 15.34 -11.08 5.07
N GLU A 36 16.10 -11.22 6.16
CA GLU A 36 17.08 -12.30 6.32
C GLU A 36 16.45 -13.68 6.15
N ARG A 37 15.30 -13.93 6.80
CA ARG A 37 14.58 -15.20 6.66
C ARG A 37 14.12 -15.45 5.22
N VAL A 38 13.55 -14.44 4.58
CA VAL A 38 13.09 -14.54 3.18
C VAL A 38 14.26 -14.82 2.23
N ILE A 39 15.38 -14.11 2.39
CA ILE A 39 16.57 -14.30 1.55
C ILE A 39 17.20 -15.67 1.78
N SER A 40 17.34 -16.10 3.04
CA SER A 40 17.84 -17.45 3.36
C SER A 40 16.97 -18.54 2.72
N ALA A 41 15.65 -18.44 2.82
CA ALA A 41 14.75 -19.38 2.18
C ALA A 41 14.85 -19.34 0.65
N LEU A 42 14.95 -18.14 0.06
CA LEU A 42 15.10 -17.97 -1.38
C LEU A 42 16.43 -18.51 -1.91
N LEU A 43 17.53 -18.44 -1.15
CA LEU A 43 18.80 -19.05 -1.55
C LEU A 43 18.66 -20.56 -1.74
N VAL A 44 17.93 -21.23 -0.86
CA VAL A 44 17.63 -22.68 -0.98
C VAL A 44 16.69 -22.93 -2.16
N VAL A 45 15.55 -22.25 -2.20
CA VAL A 45 14.53 -22.46 -3.25
C VAL A 45 15.07 -22.14 -4.64
N SER A 46 15.90 -21.10 -4.78
CA SER A 46 16.45 -20.70 -6.08
C SER A 46 17.57 -21.61 -6.59
N ALA A 47 18.26 -22.33 -5.70
CA ALA A 47 19.20 -23.38 -6.11
C ALA A 47 18.49 -24.53 -6.82
N GLU A 48 17.28 -24.88 -6.38
CA GLU A 48 16.44 -25.91 -7.02
C GLU A 48 15.62 -25.35 -8.18
N LYS A 49 15.16 -24.10 -8.05
CA LYS A 49 14.25 -23.43 -9.00
C LYS A 49 14.81 -22.06 -9.39
N PRO A 50 15.70 -21.98 -10.40
CA PRO A 50 16.36 -20.73 -10.81
C PRO A 50 15.42 -19.57 -11.13
N ALA A 51 14.15 -19.84 -11.47
CA ALA A 51 13.11 -18.85 -11.69
C ALA A 51 12.82 -17.94 -10.46
N TYR A 52 13.24 -18.33 -9.26
CA TYR A 52 13.09 -17.51 -8.05
C TYR A 52 14.33 -16.66 -7.72
N ALA A 53 15.44 -16.83 -8.43
CA ALA A 53 16.72 -16.20 -8.11
C ALA A 53 16.66 -14.66 -8.13
N SER A 54 15.89 -14.07 -9.05
CA SER A 54 15.70 -12.61 -9.12
C SER A 54 15.01 -12.04 -7.88
N GLY A 55 14.26 -12.86 -7.12
CA GLY A 55 13.64 -12.46 -5.87
C GLY A 55 14.65 -12.01 -4.81
N ILE A 56 15.85 -12.61 -4.81
CA ILE A 56 16.93 -12.24 -3.87
C ILE A 56 17.30 -10.77 -4.04
N LEU A 57 17.57 -10.35 -5.29
CA LEU A 57 17.90 -8.96 -5.61
C LEU A 57 16.73 -8.03 -5.29
N LEU A 58 15.52 -8.37 -5.76
CA LEU A 58 14.37 -7.49 -5.64
C LEU A 58 13.97 -7.23 -4.18
N PHE A 59 13.91 -8.26 -3.35
CA PHE A 59 13.54 -8.09 -1.94
C PHE A 59 14.65 -7.42 -1.13
N SER A 60 15.93 -7.64 -1.50
CA SER A 60 17.07 -6.92 -0.90
C SER A 60 17.02 -5.41 -1.12
N TYR A 61 16.30 -4.92 -2.13
CA TYR A 61 16.04 -3.48 -2.31
C TYR A 61 14.67 -3.04 -1.78
N ALA A 62 13.62 -3.81 -2.05
CA ALA A 62 12.25 -3.42 -1.69
C ALA A 62 12.02 -3.35 -0.17
N PHE A 63 12.57 -4.29 0.60
CA PHE A 63 12.43 -4.29 2.07
C PHE A 63 13.15 -3.10 2.70
N PRO A 64 14.43 -2.80 2.39
CA PRO A 64 15.09 -1.59 2.90
C PRO A 64 14.43 -0.30 2.46
N LEU A 65 13.91 -0.22 1.23
CA LEU A 65 13.15 0.95 0.77
C LEU A 65 11.92 1.20 1.67
N TYR A 66 11.09 0.18 1.89
CA TYR A 66 9.94 0.31 2.78
C TYR A 66 10.32 0.57 4.23
N ARG A 67 11.41 -0.03 4.72
CA ARG A 67 11.98 0.29 6.03
C ARG A 67 12.30 1.77 6.16
N GLY A 68 12.92 2.37 5.13
CA GLY A 68 13.21 3.81 5.09
C GLY A 68 11.94 4.67 5.08
N LEU A 69 10.96 4.32 4.25
CA LEU A 69 9.66 5.03 4.21
C LEU A 69 8.93 4.97 5.56
N ILE A 70 8.91 3.79 6.19
CA ILE A 70 8.31 3.58 7.51
C ILE A 70 9.06 4.37 8.58
N PHE A 71 10.39 4.38 8.57
CA PHE A 71 11.18 5.17 9.51
C PHE A 71 10.85 6.67 9.40
N ILE A 72 10.84 7.22 8.18
CA ILE A 72 10.51 8.63 7.93
C ILE A 72 9.06 8.92 8.33
N GLY A 73 8.12 8.03 8.01
CA GLY A 73 6.73 8.12 8.47
C GLY A 73 6.64 8.17 10.00
N GLY A 74 7.47 7.40 10.70
CA GLY A 74 7.49 7.37 12.16
C GLY A 74 7.94 8.71 12.74
N ILE A 75 9.02 9.28 12.20
CA ILE A 75 9.47 10.64 12.56
C ILE A 75 8.37 11.67 12.29
N ALA A 76 7.70 11.59 11.14
CA ALA A 76 6.60 12.48 10.82
C ALA A 76 5.46 12.38 11.85
N LEU A 77 5.07 11.18 12.29
CA LEU A 77 4.06 11.00 13.33
C LEU A 77 4.46 11.61 14.67
N LEU A 78 5.73 11.45 15.08
CA LEU A 78 6.26 12.06 16.29
C LEU A 78 6.17 13.59 16.23
N LEU A 79 6.55 14.20 15.10
CA LEU A 79 6.48 15.65 14.89
C LEU A 79 5.03 16.16 14.82
N LEU A 80 4.11 15.35 14.29
CA LEU A 80 2.70 15.69 14.15
C LEU A 80 1.89 15.53 15.45
N ALA A 81 2.40 14.77 16.43
CA ALA A 81 1.67 14.46 17.66
C ALA A 81 1.16 15.72 18.40
N LYS A 82 1.99 16.76 18.50
CA LYS A 82 1.58 18.04 19.10
C LYS A 82 0.47 18.72 18.30
N SER A 83 0.59 18.78 16.97
CA SER A 83 -0.42 19.36 16.10
C SER A 83 -1.75 18.60 16.16
N ILE A 84 -1.71 17.27 16.34
CA ILE A 84 -2.89 16.42 16.57
C ILE A 84 -3.53 16.75 17.91
N ALA A 85 -2.74 16.87 18.99
CA ALA A 85 -3.23 17.23 20.32
C ALA A 85 -3.89 18.62 20.34
N ASP A 86 -3.27 19.59 19.66
CA ASP A 86 -3.78 20.95 19.46
C ASP A 86 -5.05 20.98 18.59
N GLY A 87 -5.36 19.89 17.88
CA GLY A 87 -6.52 19.77 16.99
C GLY A 87 -6.37 20.47 15.64
N ARG A 88 -5.14 20.72 15.18
CA ARG A 88 -4.89 21.36 13.89
C ARG A 88 -5.33 20.46 12.75
N GLU A 89 -6.23 20.95 11.90
CA GLU A 89 -6.84 20.15 10.82
C GLU A 89 -5.82 19.66 9.79
N TRP A 90 -4.82 20.49 9.47
CA TRP A 90 -3.80 20.14 8.48
C TRP A 90 -2.99 18.88 8.86
N ALA A 91 -2.90 18.52 10.15
CA ALA A 91 -2.13 17.37 10.62
C ALA A 91 -2.76 16.02 10.23
N PHE A 92 -4.04 16.01 9.85
CA PHE A 92 -4.77 14.79 9.51
C PHE A 92 -4.20 14.07 8.28
N ALA A 93 -4.06 14.80 7.17
CA ALA A 93 -3.57 14.23 5.91
C ALA A 93 -2.14 13.67 5.97
N PRO A 94 -1.13 14.39 6.50
CA PRO A 94 0.22 13.85 6.59
C PRO A 94 0.31 12.69 7.60
N ALA A 95 -0.47 12.70 8.69
CA ALA A 95 -0.51 11.57 9.63
C ALA A 95 -1.13 10.31 9.00
N LEU A 96 -2.15 10.45 8.16
CA LEU A 96 -2.70 9.34 7.37
C LEU A 96 -1.70 8.80 6.35
N LEU A 97 -1.01 9.67 5.62
CA LEU A 97 0.02 9.21 4.68
C LEU A 97 1.16 8.50 5.41
N ALA A 98 1.64 9.06 6.52
CA ALA A 98 2.71 8.47 7.32
C ALA A 98 2.33 7.07 7.82
N SER A 99 1.08 6.88 8.26
CA SER A 99 0.57 5.59 8.72
C SER A 99 0.17 4.62 7.60
N ALA A 100 0.01 5.11 6.36
CA ALA A 100 -0.19 4.26 5.19
C ALA A 100 1.09 3.48 4.82
N PHE A 101 2.29 4.04 5.06
CA PHE A 101 3.56 3.35 4.76
C PHE A 101 3.72 2.00 5.49
N PRO A 102 3.59 1.91 6.83
CA PRO A 102 3.69 0.62 7.52
C PRO A 102 2.54 -0.32 7.17
N SER A 103 1.33 0.22 6.96
CA SER A 103 0.14 -0.55 6.58
C SER A 103 0.34 -1.28 5.26
N ALA A 104 0.66 -0.55 4.18
CA ALA A 104 0.87 -1.11 2.86
C ALA A 104 2.19 -1.88 2.75
N GLY A 105 3.27 -1.35 3.35
CA GLY A 105 4.59 -1.97 3.32
C GLY A 105 4.65 -3.30 4.05
N GLY A 106 4.08 -3.39 5.25
CA GLY A 106 4.00 -4.64 6.00
C GLY A 106 3.24 -5.72 5.23
N MET A 107 2.14 -5.36 4.58
CA MET A 107 1.35 -6.30 3.79
C MET A 107 2.04 -6.71 2.47
N PHE A 108 2.80 -5.81 1.84
CA PHE A 108 3.67 -6.20 0.72
C PHE A 108 4.73 -7.21 1.17
N MET A 109 5.44 -6.93 2.26
CA MET A 109 6.52 -7.79 2.77
C MET A 109 6.00 -9.12 3.32
N PHE A 110 4.72 -9.18 3.72
CA PHE A 110 4.04 -10.41 4.14
C PHE A 110 4.01 -11.45 3.01
N MET A 111 3.75 -11.05 1.75
CA MET A 111 3.61 -12.00 0.64
C MET A 111 4.83 -12.90 0.41
N PRO A 112 6.06 -12.36 0.20
CA PRO A 112 7.22 -13.22 0.07
C PRO A 112 7.53 -13.98 1.38
N TYR A 113 7.17 -13.45 2.55
CA TYR A 113 7.34 -14.18 3.80
C TYR A 113 6.52 -15.47 3.82
N VAL A 114 5.20 -15.39 3.62
CA VAL A 114 4.33 -16.59 3.65
C VAL A 114 4.56 -17.54 2.48
N SER A 115 5.21 -17.06 1.42
CA SER A 115 5.55 -17.90 0.25
C SER A 115 6.78 -18.78 0.48
N PHE A 116 7.69 -18.39 1.38
CA PHE A 116 9.00 -19.04 1.51
C PHE A 116 9.41 -19.38 2.94
N VAL A 117 8.78 -18.78 3.95
CA VAL A 117 9.17 -18.90 5.35
C VAL A 117 8.02 -19.49 6.14
N ASP A 118 8.29 -20.58 6.85
CA ASP A 118 7.33 -21.20 7.75
C ASP A 118 7.13 -20.38 9.03
N GLY A 119 5.91 -20.45 9.57
CA GLY A 119 5.53 -19.85 10.84
C GLY A 119 4.85 -18.49 10.72
N PHE A 120 4.84 -17.74 11.84
CA PHE A 120 4.08 -16.50 11.92
C PHE A 120 4.75 -15.38 11.09
N PRO A 121 4.01 -14.70 10.20
CA PRO A 121 4.56 -13.70 9.31
C PRO A 121 4.81 -12.38 10.03
N LEU A 122 6.06 -12.17 10.43
CA LEU A 122 6.49 -10.97 11.16
C LEU A 122 6.09 -9.62 10.50
N PRO A 123 6.13 -9.44 9.17
CA PRO A 123 5.70 -8.18 8.54
C PRO A 123 4.23 -7.79 8.80
N LEU A 124 3.38 -8.77 9.13
CA LEU A 124 1.98 -8.54 9.47
C LEU A 124 1.83 -7.64 10.71
N VAL A 125 2.74 -7.76 11.68
CA VAL A 125 2.76 -6.90 12.88
C VAL A 125 2.94 -5.44 12.48
N VAL A 126 3.85 -5.17 11.54
CA VAL A 126 4.11 -3.81 11.03
C VAL A 126 2.86 -3.25 10.34
N SER A 127 2.20 -4.07 9.52
CA SER A 127 0.97 -3.68 8.83
C SER A 127 -0.15 -3.36 9.82
N PHE A 128 -0.41 -4.22 10.81
CA PHE A 128 -1.48 -4.03 11.76
C PHE A 128 -1.29 -2.83 12.69
N VAL A 129 -0.06 -2.56 13.14
CA VAL A 129 0.20 -1.35 13.95
C VAL A 129 -0.07 -0.09 13.12
N GLY A 130 0.35 -0.08 11.85
CA GLY A 130 0.03 1.00 10.91
C GLY A 130 -1.48 1.19 10.72
N LEU A 131 -2.20 0.10 10.43
CA LEU A 131 -3.64 0.10 10.16
C LEU A 131 -4.45 0.52 11.38
N ALA A 132 -4.07 0.04 12.57
CA ALA A 132 -4.74 0.39 13.82
C ALA A 132 -4.73 1.91 14.04
N PHE A 133 -3.59 2.56 13.82
CA PHE A 133 -3.50 4.02 13.93
C PHE A 133 -4.22 4.72 12.78
N PHE A 134 -4.03 4.27 11.54
CA PHE A 134 -4.68 4.82 10.35
C PHE A 134 -6.20 4.86 10.50
N TRP A 135 -6.83 3.75 10.89
CA TRP A 135 -8.26 3.69 11.12
C TRP A 135 -8.71 4.47 12.36
N SER A 136 -7.94 4.43 13.44
CA SER A 136 -8.24 5.25 14.63
C SER A 136 -8.33 6.73 14.27
N LEU A 137 -7.40 7.23 13.46
CA LEU A 137 -7.34 8.62 13.04
C LEU A 137 -8.60 9.03 12.25
N ILE A 138 -9.14 8.15 11.41
CA ILE A 138 -10.37 8.40 10.64
C ILE A 138 -11.61 8.27 11.53
N LEU A 139 -11.74 7.14 12.24
CA LEU A 139 -12.97 6.75 12.92
C LEU A 139 -13.23 7.60 14.17
N LEU A 140 -12.18 7.95 14.92
CA LEU A 140 -12.29 8.76 16.14
C LEU A 140 -12.45 10.25 15.84
N ARG A 141 -12.05 10.72 14.66
CA ARG A 141 -12.24 12.11 14.25
C ARG A 141 -13.74 12.46 14.18
N LYS A 142 -14.13 13.60 14.76
CA LYS A 142 -15.51 14.10 14.67
C LYS A 142 -15.68 14.94 13.40
N VAL A 143 -16.40 14.39 12.43
CA VAL A 143 -16.78 15.01 11.15
C VAL A 143 -18.15 14.47 10.71
N ASP A 144 -18.72 15.04 9.67
CA ASP A 144 -19.93 14.52 9.03
C ASP A 144 -19.78 13.03 8.64
N LYS A 145 -20.90 12.29 8.69
CA LYS A 145 -20.92 10.85 8.44
C LYS A 145 -20.51 10.48 7.01
N TRP A 146 -20.91 11.28 6.00
CA TRP A 146 -20.57 11.00 4.61
C TRP A 146 -19.11 11.26 4.35
N LEU A 147 -18.54 12.30 4.97
CA LEU A 147 -17.11 12.53 4.94
C LEU A 147 -16.34 11.41 5.64
N LYS A 148 -16.78 10.98 6.84
CA LYS A 148 -16.13 9.91 7.60
C LYS A 148 -16.08 8.61 6.81
N TRP A 149 -17.23 8.15 6.32
CA TRP A 149 -17.32 6.88 5.57
C TRP A 149 -16.68 6.98 4.19
N GLY A 150 -16.82 8.13 3.51
CA GLY A 150 -16.13 8.39 2.25
C GLY A 150 -14.62 8.31 2.42
N GLN A 151 -14.05 8.94 3.45
CA GLN A 151 -12.61 8.88 3.75
C GLN A 151 -12.18 7.48 4.20
N PHE A 152 -12.94 6.85 5.11
CA PHE A 152 -12.62 5.50 5.57
C PHE A 152 -12.51 4.52 4.40
N LEU A 153 -13.51 4.49 3.52
CA LEU A 153 -13.54 3.57 2.39
C LEU A 153 -12.52 3.95 1.31
N ALA A 154 -12.50 5.22 0.88
CA ALA A 154 -11.60 5.64 -0.20
C ALA A 154 -10.13 5.43 0.19
N LEU A 155 -9.74 5.84 1.40
CA LEU A 155 -8.36 5.77 1.84
C LEU A 155 -7.93 4.32 2.16
N THR A 156 -8.82 3.51 2.74
CA THR A 156 -8.52 2.08 2.97
C THR A 156 -8.36 1.33 1.65
N PHE A 157 -9.29 1.47 0.71
CA PHE A 157 -9.16 0.82 -0.59
C PHE A 157 -7.97 1.35 -1.39
N SER A 158 -7.62 2.64 -1.25
CA SER A 158 -6.40 3.18 -1.86
C SER A 158 -5.16 2.47 -1.30
N GLY A 159 -5.04 2.33 0.03
CA GLY A 159 -3.91 1.61 0.64
C GLY A 159 -3.85 0.11 0.28
N MET A 160 -5.01 -0.55 0.18
CA MET A 160 -5.09 -1.94 -0.30
C MET A 160 -4.64 -2.06 -1.75
N LEU A 161 -5.06 -1.16 -2.63
CA LEU A 161 -4.62 -1.15 -4.03
C LEU A 161 -3.15 -0.77 -4.18
N THR A 162 -2.62 0.10 -3.33
CA THR A 162 -1.18 0.37 -3.28
C THR A 162 -0.41 -0.92 -2.98
N THR A 163 -0.90 -1.71 -2.03
CA THR A 163 -0.29 -2.99 -1.67
C THR A 163 -0.35 -3.99 -2.84
N HIS A 164 -1.55 -4.18 -3.41
CA HIS A 164 -1.78 -5.03 -4.57
C HIS A 164 -0.88 -4.66 -5.73
N ALA A 165 -0.88 -3.39 -6.13
CA ALA A 165 -0.09 -2.90 -7.23
C ALA A 165 1.41 -3.09 -6.98
N PHE A 166 1.89 -2.86 -5.76
CA PHE A 166 3.30 -3.07 -5.46
C PHE A 166 3.70 -4.56 -5.50
N ILE A 167 2.85 -5.46 -4.99
CA ILE A 167 3.05 -6.92 -5.07
C ILE A 167 3.07 -7.38 -6.53
N VAL A 168 2.06 -7.02 -7.31
CA VAL A 168 1.94 -7.42 -8.72
C VAL A 168 3.08 -6.85 -9.55
N GLY A 169 3.39 -5.55 -9.41
CA GLY A 169 4.52 -4.93 -10.11
C GLY A 169 5.85 -5.61 -9.78
N THR A 170 6.10 -5.93 -8.51
CA THR A 170 7.32 -6.63 -8.10
C THR A 170 7.36 -8.08 -8.62
N GLY A 171 6.22 -8.77 -8.59
CA GLY A 171 6.07 -10.12 -9.13
C GLY A 171 6.32 -10.17 -10.65
N ASN A 172 5.82 -9.18 -11.38
CA ASN A 172 6.05 -9.06 -12.83
C ASN A 172 7.53 -8.84 -13.12
N LEU A 173 8.17 -7.92 -12.39
CA LEU A 173 9.60 -7.67 -12.55
C LEU A 173 10.43 -8.92 -12.23
N ARG A 174 10.09 -9.65 -11.17
CA ARG A 174 10.77 -10.89 -10.79
C ARG A 174 10.76 -11.88 -11.95
N THR A 175 9.59 -12.10 -12.53
CA THR A 175 9.37 -13.04 -13.64
C THR A 175 10.10 -12.58 -14.91
N LEU A 176 10.05 -11.28 -15.23
CA LEU A 176 10.79 -10.70 -16.35
C LEU A 176 12.31 -10.83 -16.20
N LEU A 177 12.82 -10.70 -14.97
CA LEU A 177 14.25 -10.84 -14.65
C LEU A 177 14.75 -12.28 -14.65
N THR A 178 13.90 -13.28 -14.89
CA THR A 178 14.32 -14.70 -15.03
C THR A 178 13.90 -15.30 -16.37
N ARG A 179 13.37 -14.50 -17.30
CA ARG A 179 13.03 -14.98 -18.63
C ARG A 179 14.25 -15.58 -19.35
N PRO A 180 14.07 -16.62 -20.17
CA PRO A 180 15.17 -17.38 -20.78
C PRO A 180 15.85 -16.64 -21.94
N ASP A 181 15.12 -15.78 -22.63
CA ASP A 181 15.43 -15.14 -23.91
C ASP A 181 16.08 -13.76 -23.76
N LYS A 182 16.61 -13.42 -22.57
CA LYS A 182 17.24 -12.13 -22.34
C LYS A 182 18.37 -11.86 -23.36
N PRO A 183 18.51 -10.62 -23.84
CA PRO A 183 17.77 -9.42 -23.45
C PRO A 183 16.41 -9.22 -24.14
N LEU A 184 16.01 -10.10 -25.06
CA LEU A 184 14.78 -10.01 -25.84
C LEU A 184 13.53 -10.28 -24.99
N TYR A 185 12.36 -10.07 -25.58
CA TYR A 185 11.05 -10.30 -24.94
C TYR A 185 10.17 -11.07 -25.92
N ASP A 186 10.49 -12.32 -26.22
CA ASP A 186 9.83 -13.12 -27.24
C ASP A 186 8.53 -13.75 -26.73
N GLY A 187 7.42 -13.16 -27.14
CA GLY A 187 6.09 -13.69 -26.88
C GLY A 187 5.20 -12.72 -26.10
N LEU A 188 3.91 -12.80 -26.39
CA LEU A 188 2.89 -11.90 -25.87
C LEU A 188 2.86 -11.89 -24.33
N GLY A 189 3.13 -13.02 -23.68
CA GLY A 189 3.20 -13.11 -22.21
C GLY A 189 4.25 -12.17 -21.59
N TRP A 190 5.45 -12.09 -22.17
CA TRP A 190 6.52 -11.23 -21.65
C TRP A 190 6.25 -9.75 -21.91
N TRP A 191 5.70 -9.40 -23.07
CA TRP A 191 5.30 -8.02 -23.39
C TRP A 191 4.30 -7.49 -22.39
N VAL A 192 3.34 -8.34 -22.07
CA VAL A 192 2.21 -8.06 -21.19
C VAL A 192 2.71 -7.86 -19.75
N LEU A 193 3.64 -8.69 -19.26
CA LEU A 193 4.33 -8.44 -17.98
C LEU A 193 5.18 -7.16 -17.99
N ALA A 194 5.92 -6.90 -19.07
CA ALA A 194 6.79 -5.72 -19.22
C ALA A 194 5.98 -4.42 -19.26
N TRP A 195 4.77 -4.45 -19.80
CA TRP A 195 3.85 -3.33 -19.80
C TRP A 195 3.16 -3.12 -18.45
N SER A 196 2.75 -4.22 -17.80
CA SER A 196 2.06 -4.15 -16.51
C SER A 196 2.95 -3.66 -15.39
N GLN A 197 4.19 -4.16 -15.31
CA GLN A 197 5.14 -3.82 -14.25
C GLN A 197 5.27 -2.31 -13.95
N PRO A 198 5.58 -1.43 -14.92
CA PRO A 198 5.74 0.00 -14.64
C PRO A 198 4.42 0.69 -14.30
N ILE A 199 3.30 0.28 -14.92
CA ILE A 199 1.97 0.84 -14.63
C ILE A 199 1.61 0.63 -13.16
N GLN A 200 1.86 -0.58 -12.64
CA GLN A 200 1.62 -0.91 -11.24
C GLN A 200 2.39 0.00 -10.29
N TRP A 201 3.69 0.19 -10.53
CA TRP A 201 4.53 1.05 -9.68
C TRP A 201 4.17 2.53 -9.79
N ILE A 202 3.77 3.00 -10.96
CA ILE A 202 3.23 4.36 -11.10
C ILE A 202 1.95 4.51 -10.27
N CYS A 203 1.04 3.53 -10.34
CA CYS A 203 -0.19 3.54 -9.54
C CYS A 203 0.10 3.55 -8.03
N VAL A 204 1.14 2.88 -7.55
CA VAL A 204 1.58 2.96 -6.13
C VAL A 204 1.85 4.40 -5.71
N ILE A 205 2.61 5.14 -6.52
CA ILE A 205 2.93 6.55 -6.24
C ILE A 205 1.66 7.40 -6.27
N LEU A 206 0.85 7.25 -7.32
CA LEU A 206 -0.38 8.01 -7.48
C LEU A 206 -1.37 7.76 -6.34
N LEU A 207 -1.49 6.53 -5.85
CA LEU A 207 -2.36 6.17 -4.74
C LEU A 207 -1.86 6.72 -3.40
N PHE A 208 -0.55 6.72 -3.13
CA PHE A 208 -0.03 7.38 -1.93
C PHE A 208 -0.26 8.89 -1.95
N VAL A 209 -0.05 9.54 -3.10
CA VAL A 209 -0.36 10.97 -3.26
C VAL A 209 -1.86 11.21 -3.13
N ALA A 210 -2.69 10.32 -3.68
CA ALA A 210 -4.14 10.39 -3.55
C ALA A 210 -4.60 10.27 -2.10
N ILE A 211 -4.01 9.38 -1.28
CA ILE A 211 -4.32 9.26 0.16
C ILE A 211 -4.17 10.62 0.85
N TYR A 212 -3.03 11.30 0.64
CA TYR A 212 -2.79 12.61 1.22
C TYR A 212 -3.82 13.65 0.74
N LEU A 213 -4.02 13.75 -0.59
CA LEU A 213 -4.89 14.77 -1.16
C LEU A 213 -6.38 14.54 -0.86
N LEU A 214 -6.85 13.28 -0.83
CA LEU A 214 -8.21 12.92 -0.43
C LEU A 214 -8.44 13.21 1.06
N ALA A 215 -7.44 12.96 1.91
CA ALA A 215 -7.51 13.32 3.32
C ALA A 215 -7.58 14.85 3.52
N SER A 216 -6.90 15.61 2.65
CA SER A 216 -7.01 17.08 2.54
C SER A 216 -8.25 17.58 1.77
N ARG A 217 -9.15 16.69 1.34
CA ARG A 217 -10.36 16.99 0.56
C ARG A 217 -10.11 17.74 -0.77
N LYS A 218 -8.94 17.53 -1.38
CA LYS A 218 -8.58 18.17 -2.65
C LYS A 218 -9.09 17.35 -3.83
N ILE A 219 -9.69 18.01 -4.82
CA ILE A 219 -10.19 17.38 -6.05
C ILE A 219 -9.12 16.57 -6.79
N TRP A 220 -7.86 16.99 -6.73
CA TRP A 220 -6.75 16.25 -7.31
C TRP A 220 -6.54 14.89 -6.67
N GLY A 221 -6.84 14.71 -5.39
CA GLY A 221 -6.80 13.40 -4.75
C GLY A 221 -7.79 12.42 -5.37
N TRP A 222 -9.02 12.90 -5.63
CA TRP A 222 -10.04 12.11 -6.32
C TRP A 222 -9.62 11.77 -7.76
N ARG A 223 -9.07 12.74 -8.50
CA ARG A 223 -8.59 12.50 -9.89
C ARG A 223 -7.47 11.48 -9.94
N LEU A 224 -6.50 11.56 -9.03
CA LEU A 224 -5.38 10.62 -8.98
C LEU A 224 -5.83 9.22 -8.56
N ALA A 225 -6.73 9.10 -7.58
CA ALA A 225 -7.31 7.81 -7.21
C ALA A 225 -8.10 7.19 -8.37
N LEU A 226 -8.91 7.99 -9.07
CA LEU A 226 -9.68 7.53 -10.22
C LEU A 226 -8.77 7.10 -11.37
N LEU A 227 -7.75 7.90 -11.70
CA LEU A 227 -6.75 7.57 -12.71
C LEU A 227 -6.06 6.25 -12.37
N SER A 228 -5.61 6.10 -11.13
CA SER A 228 -4.93 4.88 -10.68
C SER A 228 -5.84 3.66 -10.81
N VAL A 229 -7.06 3.72 -10.28
CA VAL A 229 -7.95 2.55 -10.30
C VAL A 229 -8.39 2.18 -11.72
N VAL A 230 -8.60 3.15 -12.60
CA VAL A 230 -8.93 2.89 -14.02
C VAL A 230 -7.72 2.30 -14.74
N SER A 231 -6.51 2.80 -14.50
CA SER A 231 -5.28 2.20 -15.05
C SER A 231 -5.08 0.77 -14.55
N LEU A 232 -5.37 0.50 -13.28
CA LEU A 232 -5.32 -0.86 -12.71
C LEU A 232 -6.37 -1.78 -13.36
N VAL A 233 -7.61 -1.34 -13.58
CA VAL A 233 -8.60 -2.12 -14.33
C VAL A 233 -8.11 -2.43 -15.74
N ALA A 234 -7.65 -1.39 -16.44
CA ALA A 234 -7.24 -1.48 -17.84
C ALA A 234 -6.06 -2.42 -18.05
N ILE A 235 -5.21 -2.59 -17.03
CA ILE A 235 -4.10 -3.54 -17.08
C ILE A 235 -4.46 -4.89 -16.46
N ASP A 236 -5.02 -4.96 -15.25
CA ASP A 236 -5.23 -6.21 -14.50
C ASP A 236 -6.24 -7.14 -15.16
N VAL A 237 -7.32 -6.60 -15.74
CA VAL A 237 -8.36 -7.43 -16.37
C VAL A 237 -7.84 -8.12 -17.64
N PRO A 238 -7.29 -7.40 -18.64
CA PRO A 238 -6.72 -8.06 -19.82
C PRO A 238 -5.57 -8.99 -19.46
N MET A 239 -4.72 -8.58 -18.51
CA MET A 239 -3.60 -9.39 -18.00
C MET A 239 -4.06 -10.74 -17.47
N GLN A 240 -5.10 -10.76 -16.65
CA GLN A 240 -5.64 -12.00 -16.11
C GLN A 240 -6.17 -12.90 -17.21
N ILE A 241 -6.90 -12.36 -18.19
CA ILE A 241 -7.45 -13.13 -19.30
C ILE A 241 -6.32 -13.76 -20.11
N ILE A 242 -5.30 -12.97 -20.48
CA ILE A 242 -4.15 -13.46 -21.23
C ILE A 242 -3.43 -14.57 -20.45
N ARG A 243 -3.22 -14.40 -19.14
CA ARG A 243 -2.54 -15.42 -18.32
C ARG A 243 -3.32 -16.72 -18.22
N LEU A 244 -4.64 -16.66 -18.04
CA LEU A 244 -5.48 -17.85 -17.91
C LEU A 244 -5.69 -18.56 -19.24
N VAL A 245 -6.03 -17.80 -20.29
CA VAL A 245 -6.52 -18.37 -21.56
C VAL A 245 -5.37 -18.67 -22.52
N ILE A 246 -4.36 -17.80 -22.59
CA ILE A 246 -3.29 -17.88 -23.59
C ILE A 246 -2.04 -18.53 -22.99
N ALA A 247 -1.67 -18.16 -21.76
CA ALA A 247 -0.45 -18.67 -21.12
C ALA A 247 -0.69 -19.89 -20.23
N HIS A 248 -1.93 -20.42 -20.17
CA HIS A 248 -2.33 -21.57 -19.35
C HIS A 248 -1.83 -21.54 -17.89
N SER A 249 -1.76 -20.33 -17.32
CA SER A 249 -1.34 -20.13 -15.93
C SER A 249 -2.48 -20.46 -14.97
N THR A 250 -2.17 -21.07 -13.83
CA THR A 250 -3.16 -21.39 -12.78
C THR A 250 -3.34 -20.28 -11.73
N SER A 251 -2.55 -19.22 -11.82
CA SER A 251 -2.52 -18.14 -10.81
C SER A 251 -3.59 -17.06 -11.08
N TRP A 252 -4.20 -16.59 -10.00
CA TRP A 252 -5.26 -15.57 -10.01
C TRP A 252 -4.78 -14.20 -9.49
N ASP A 253 -3.48 -13.95 -9.59
CA ASP A 253 -2.79 -12.82 -8.93
C ASP A 253 -3.42 -11.45 -9.25
N TYR A 254 -3.88 -11.24 -10.49
CA TYR A 254 -4.51 -9.96 -10.90
C TYR A 254 -5.99 -9.89 -10.49
N SER A 255 -6.66 -11.03 -10.33
CA SER A 255 -8.06 -11.08 -9.90
C SER A 255 -8.27 -10.74 -8.43
N TYR A 256 -7.27 -11.01 -7.57
CA TYR A 256 -7.38 -10.70 -6.14
C TYR A 256 -7.57 -9.20 -5.86
N GLY A 257 -7.11 -8.32 -6.76
CA GLY A 257 -7.34 -6.88 -6.68
C GLY A 257 -8.73 -6.42 -7.11
N LEU A 258 -9.48 -7.23 -7.87
CA LEU A 258 -10.75 -6.81 -8.47
C LEU A 258 -11.83 -6.38 -7.45
N PRO A 259 -12.04 -7.09 -6.32
CA PRO A 259 -12.98 -6.63 -5.30
C PRO A 259 -12.61 -5.25 -4.73
N VAL A 260 -11.30 -5.00 -4.57
CA VAL A 260 -10.77 -3.74 -4.03
C VAL A 260 -10.91 -2.61 -5.05
N ILE A 261 -10.66 -2.90 -6.33
CA ILE A 261 -10.89 -2.01 -7.47
C ILE A 261 -12.36 -1.58 -7.54
N ILE A 262 -13.27 -2.55 -7.49
CA ILE A 262 -14.72 -2.30 -7.52
C ILE A 262 -15.13 -1.44 -6.32
N GLY A 263 -14.60 -1.78 -5.13
CA GLY A 263 -14.82 -1.02 -3.91
C GLY A 263 -14.39 0.45 -4.04
N LEU A 264 -13.17 0.71 -4.54
CA LEU A 264 -12.69 2.08 -4.71
C LEU A 264 -13.49 2.83 -5.79
N LEU A 265 -13.76 2.20 -6.95
CA LEU A 265 -14.57 2.80 -8.01
C LEU A 265 -15.95 3.19 -7.50
N PHE A 266 -16.62 2.30 -6.77
CA PHE A 266 -17.90 2.60 -6.16
C PHE A 266 -17.82 3.84 -5.27
N VAL A 267 -16.83 3.92 -4.39
CA VAL A 267 -16.68 5.05 -3.46
C VAL A 267 -16.39 6.36 -4.21
N LEU A 268 -15.54 6.33 -5.23
CA LEU A 268 -15.18 7.52 -6.00
C LEU A 268 -16.32 8.02 -6.90
N LEU A 269 -17.16 7.12 -7.41
CA LEU A 269 -18.26 7.45 -8.31
C LEU A 269 -19.57 7.72 -7.58
N PHE A 270 -19.73 7.24 -6.34
CA PHE A 270 -20.92 7.48 -5.55
C PHE A 270 -21.08 8.98 -5.23
N PRO A 271 -22.17 9.65 -5.66
CA PRO A 271 -22.26 11.11 -5.64
C PRO A 271 -22.03 11.76 -4.28
N ARG A 272 -22.60 11.19 -3.21
CA ARG A 272 -22.46 11.74 -1.85
C ARG A 272 -21.04 11.63 -1.32
N PHE A 273 -20.34 10.54 -1.63
CA PHE A 273 -18.94 10.39 -1.22
C PHE A 273 -18.04 11.31 -2.03
N LYS A 274 -18.25 11.40 -3.35
CA LYS A 274 -17.53 12.35 -4.19
C LYS A 274 -17.64 13.78 -3.67
N GLN A 275 -18.86 14.27 -3.46
CA GLN A 275 -19.10 15.62 -2.91
C GLN A 275 -18.36 15.82 -1.59
N ALA A 276 -18.55 14.90 -0.62
CA ALA A 276 -17.90 15.00 0.68
C ALA A 276 -16.36 15.03 0.57
N LEU A 277 -15.78 14.22 -0.31
CA LEU A 277 -14.33 14.08 -0.50
C LEU A 277 -13.69 15.23 -1.28
N THR A 278 -14.45 16.02 -2.05
CA THR A 278 -13.90 17.05 -2.95
C THR A 278 -14.32 18.48 -2.65
N GLU A 279 -15.31 18.68 -1.79
CA GLU A 279 -15.63 20.02 -1.27
C GLU A 279 -14.51 20.46 -0.33
N GLU A 280 -13.75 21.50 -0.71
CA GLU A 280 -12.77 22.09 0.19
C GLU A 280 -13.49 22.62 1.43
N SER A 281 -12.93 22.36 2.62
CA SER A 281 -13.44 22.98 3.84
C SER A 281 -13.27 24.49 3.70
N ALA A 282 -14.38 25.23 3.68
CA ALA A 282 -14.39 26.69 3.80
C ALA A 282 -13.70 27.15 5.10
#